data_AF-A0AAN6KDJ6-F1
#
_entry.id   AF-A0AAN6KDJ6-F1
#
_cell.length_a   1.000
_cell.length_b   1.000
_cell.length_c   1.000
_cell.angle_alpha   90.00
_cell.angle_beta   90.00
_cell.angle_gamma   90.00
#
_symmetry.space_group_name_H-M   'P 1'
#
loop_
_entity.id
_entity.type
_entity.pdbx_description
1 polymer ?
#
loop_
_entity_poly.entity_id
_entity_poly.type
_entity_poly.pdbx_seq_one_letter_code
_entity_poly.pdbx_strand_id
1 'polypeptide(L)'
;MEVPEHVRALREDVLKNQGGRRDDVEFTFVKGRWNHLGEATLMNRIKSHPDVGEAWYPDLLEKIRAQQVAEGAAKTRVEGDATSVRERAQPTERSQIAVEAH
;
A
#
# COMPACT_ATOMS: atom_id res chain seq x y z
N MET A 1 -4.44 -18.48 11.48
CA MET A 1 -5.64 -17.74 11.89
C MET A 1 -6.33 -17.32 10.63
N GLU A 2 -7.48 -17.92 10.37
CA GLU A 2 -8.27 -17.70 9.16
C GLU A 2 -9.24 -16.55 9.41
N VAL A 3 -9.14 -15.49 8.61
CA VAL A 3 -10.02 -14.31 8.75
C VAL A 3 -11.36 -14.65 8.10
N PRO A 4 -12.49 -14.53 8.81
CA PRO A 4 -13.83 -14.83 8.27
C PRO A 4 -14.20 -13.99 7.04
N GLU A 5 -14.99 -14.56 6.13
CA GLU A 5 -15.36 -13.96 4.84
C GLU A 5 -16.07 -12.60 4.96
N HIS A 6 -16.99 -12.44 5.93
CA HIS A 6 -17.70 -11.17 6.13
C HIS A 6 -16.76 -10.01 6.49
N VAL A 7 -15.64 -10.30 7.16
CA VAL A 7 -14.63 -9.30 7.51
C VAL A 7 -13.83 -8.88 6.26
N ARG A 8 -13.58 -9.82 5.34
CA ARG A 8 -12.90 -9.54 4.07
C ARG A 8 -13.76 -8.66 3.16
N ALA A 9 -15.05 -8.96 3.06
CA ALA A 9 -16.01 -8.16 2.33
C ALA A 9 -16.08 -6.71 2.86
N LEU A 10 -16.10 -6.54 4.19
CA LEU A 10 -16.11 -5.21 4.81
C LEU A 10 -14.87 -4.39 4.43
N ARG A 11 -13.69 -5.03 4.39
CA ARG A 11 -12.45 -4.37 3.93
C ARG A 11 -12.59 -3.89 2.49
N GLU A 12 -13.11 -4.71 1.59
CA GLU A 12 -13.27 -4.35 0.18
C GLU A 12 -14.20 -3.15 0.00
N ASP A 13 -15.31 -3.09 0.75
CA ASP A 13 -16.26 -1.99 0.67
C ASP A 13 -15.68 -0.69 1.21
N VAL A 14 -14.93 -0.73 2.31
CA VAL A 14 -14.20 0.44 2.83
C VAL A 14 -13.19 0.95 1.82
N LEU A 15 -12.42 0.07 1.18
CA LEU A 15 -11.43 0.43 0.15
C LEU A 15 -12.08 1.09 -1.09
N LYS A 16 -13.25 0.61 -1.52
CA LYS A 16 -14.02 1.22 -2.61
C LYS A 16 -14.52 2.62 -2.23
N ASN A 17 -15.05 2.77 -1.01
CA ASN A 17 -15.63 4.03 -0.53
C ASN A 17 -14.58 5.12 -0.27
N GLN A 18 -13.35 4.74 0.10
CA GLN A 18 -12.24 5.68 0.30
C GLN A 18 -11.48 6.04 -0.99
N GLY A 19 -12.01 5.68 -2.17
CA GLY A 19 -11.37 5.98 -3.46
C GLY A 19 -10.02 5.27 -3.64
N GLY A 20 -9.84 4.10 -3.01
CA GLY A 20 -8.57 3.37 -3.02
C GLY A 20 -7.49 3.98 -2.11
N ARG A 21 -7.77 5.10 -1.43
CA ARG A 21 -6.88 5.64 -0.40
C ARG A 21 -6.89 4.69 0.78
N ARG A 22 -5.86 3.86 0.88
CA ARG A 22 -5.53 3.20 2.15
C ARG A 22 -5.18 4.35 3.07
N ASP A 23 -6.04 4.68 4.03
CA ASP A 23 -5.63 5.56 5.11
C ASP A 23 -4.36 4.93 5.69
N ASP A 24 -3.21 5.53 5.42
CA ASP A 24 -1.88 5.14 5.89
C ASP A 24 -1.75 5.44 7.39
N VAL A 25 -2.81 5.19 8.15
CA VAL A 25 -2.66 4.71 9.52
C VAL A 25 -2.05 3.34 9.36
N GLU A 26 -0.73 3.32 9.11
CA GLU A 26 0.06 2.10 9.05
C GLU A 26 -0.29 1.32 10.30
N PHE A 27 -1.11 0.28 10.16
CA PHE A 27 -1.38 -0.62 11.25
C PHE A 27 -0.04 -1.28 11.52
N THR A 28 0.65 -0.79 12.54
CA THR A 28 2.07 -1.03 12.79
C THR A 28 2.42 -2.43 13.24
N PHE A 29 1.42 -3.29 13.21
CA PHE A 29 1.50 -4.67 13.61
C PHE A 29 1.27 -5.53 12.37
N VAL A 30 2.19 -5.38 11.40
CA VAL A 30 2.29 -6.34 10.29
C VAL A 30 2.73 -7.68 10.89
N LYS A 31 1.88 -8.69 10.72
CA LYS A 31 2.14 -10.04 11.23
C LYS A 31 3.46 -10.57 10.66
N GLY A 32 4.36 -11.01 11.55
CA GLY A 32 5.66 -11.57 11.19
C GLY A 32 6.76 -10.53 10.89
N ARG A 33 6.45 -9.23 10.95
CA ARG A 33 7.47 -8.17 10.82
C ARG A 33 8.21 -7.88 12.12
N TRP A 34 7.53 -8.04 13.25
CA TRP A 34 8.06 -7.72 14.58
C TRP A 34 7.86 -8.90 15.51
N ASN A 35 8.88 -9.20 16.33
CA ASN A 35 8.81 -10.28 17.32
C ASN A 35 7.95 -9.87 18.52
N HIS A 36 7.94 -8.58 18.85
CA HIS A 36 7.22 -8.04 20.00
C HIS A 36 6.45 -6.76 19.66
N LEU A 37 5.37 -6.55 20.41
CA LEU A 37 4.53 -5.35 20.30
C LEU A 37 5.30 -4.06 20.63
N GLY A 38 6.18 -4.12 21.63
CA GLY A 38 6.99 -2.98 22.05
C GLY A 38 7.93 -2.48 20.95
N GLU A 39 8.54 -3.40 20.20
CA GLU A 39 9.43 -3.09 19.09
C GLU A 39 8.68 -2.39 17.96
N ALA A 40 7.53 -2.95 17.57
CA ALA A 40 6.64 -2.34 16.58
C ALA A 40 6.20 -0.92 16.99
N THR A 41 5.88 -0.74 18.27
CA THR A 41 5.45 0.56 18.81
C THR A 41 6.59 1.58 18.81
N LEU A 42 7.80 1.16 19.20
CA LEU A 42 8.99 2.01 19.21
C LEU A 42 9.33 2.50 17.80
N MET A 43 9.41 1.58 16.83
CA MET A 43 9.74 1.91 15.45
C MET A 43 8.70 2.86 14.85
N ASN A 44 7.44 2.69 15.20
CA ASN A 44 6.38 3.57 14.76
C ASN A 44 6.49 4.99 15.36
N ARG A 45 6.90 5.10 16.64
CA ARG A 45 7.12 6.40 17.27
C ARG A 45 8.30 7.14 16.69
N ILE A 46 9.42 6.46 16.43
CA ILE A 46 10.58 7.04 15.76
C ILE A 46 10.22 7.51 14.35
N LYS A 47 9.43 6.71 13.60
CA LYS A 47 8.96 7.09 12.27
C LYS A 47 8.07 8.33 12.27
N SER A 48 7.20 8.46 13.27
CA SER A 48 6.26 9.59 13.38
C SER A 48 6.89 10.86 13.96
N HIS A 49 7.96 10.73 14.77
CA HIS A 49 8.67 11.83 15.43
C HIS A 49 10.18 11.71 15.14
N PRO A 50 10.61 12.06 13.92
CA PRO A 50 12.00 11.91 13.52
C PRO A 50 12.96 12.83 14.29
N ASP A 51 12.49 13.96 14.81
CA ASP A 51 13.22 14.88 15.68
C ASP A 51 13.64 14.23 16.99
N VAL A 52 12.69 13.55 17.67
CA VAL A 52 12.98 12.76 18.88
C VAL A 52 13.81 11.53 18.51
N GLY A 53 13.51 10.91 17.36
CA GLY A 53 14.27 9.79 16.82
C GLY A 53 15.75 10.13 16.62
N GLU A 54 16.06 11.31 16.09
CA GLU A 54 17.43 11.76 15.83
C GLU A 54 18.19 12.02 17.13
N ALA A 55 17.53 12.59 18.13
CA ALA A 55 18.16 12.90 19.42
C ALA A 55 18.45 11.65 20.28
N TRP A 56 17.61 10.62 20.21
CA TRP A 56 17.67 9.47 21.14
C TRP A 56 17.93 8.11 20.48
N TYR A 57 17.58 7.95 19.20
CA TYR A 57 17.66 6.68 18.47
C TYR A 57 18.15 6.86 17.01
N PRO A 58 19.30 7.51 16.78
CA PRO A 58 19.76 7.87 15.43
C PRO A 58 19.93 6.64 14.51
N ASP A 59 20.48 5.54 15.03
CA ASP A 59 20.71 4.31 14.25
C ASP A 59 19.40 3.66 13.79
N LEU A 60 18.33 3.76 14.60
CA LEU A 60 17.03 3.22 14.23
C LEU A 60 16.35 4.13 13.20
N LEU A 61 16.51 5.44 13.33
CA LEU A 61 16.00 6.40 12.36
C LEU A 61 16.66 6.22 10.98
N GLU A 62 17.97 5.96 10.94
CA GLU A 62 18.68 5.66 9.69
C GLU A 62 18.12 4.40 9.01
N LYS A 63 17.92 3.31 9.77
CA LYS A 63 17.30 2.09 9.26
C LYS A 63 15.90 2.33 8.70
N ILE A 64 15.09 3.13 9.40
CA ILE A 64 13.74 3.50 8.94
C ILE A 64 13.81 4.26 7.62
N ARG A 65 14.73 5.22 7.49
CA ARG A 65 14.92 5.98 6.24
C ARG A 65 15.35 5.08 5.08
N ALA A 66 16.33 4.21 5.30
CA ALA A 66 16.78 3.24 4.29
C ALA A 66 15.63 2.32 3.84
N GLN A 67 14.81 1.86 4.79
CA GLN A 67 13.65 1.02 4.49
C GLN A 67 12.57 1.78 3.71
N GLN A 68 12.30 3.04 4.03
CA GLN A 68 11.36 3.88 3.27
C GLN A 68 11.81 4.08 1.82
N VAL A 69 13.12 4.26 1.58
CA VAL A 69 13.67 4.35 0.23
C VAL A 69 13.45 3.04 -0.54
N ALA A 70 13.72 1.89 0.10
CA ALA A 70 13.51 0.58 -0.52
C ALA A 70 12.03 0.29 -0.80
N GLU A 71 11.14 0.59 0.16
CA GLU A 71 9.68 0.40 0.02
C GLU A 71 9.09 1.38 -1.02
N GLY A 72 9.57 2.62 -1.06
CA GLY A 72 9.19 3.62 -2.08
C GLY A 72 9.57 3.16 -3.49
N ALA A 73 10.82 2.71 -3.69
CA ALA A 73 11.27 2.18 -4.98
C ALA A 73 10.45 0.94 -5.42
N ALA A 74 10.06 0.08 -4.49
CA ALA A 74 9.19 -1.06 -4.77
C ALA A 74 7.76 -0.64 -5.16
N LYS A 75 7.18 0.35 -4.47
CA LYS A 75 5.85 0.89 -4.81
C LYS A 75 5.84 1.53 -6.21
N THR A 76 6.85 2.34 -6.55
CA THR A 76 6.98 2.96 -7.89
C THR A 76 7.08 1.90 -9.00
N ARG A 77 7.79 0.79 -8.75
CA ARG A 77 7.91 -0.30 -9.73
C ARG A 77 6.58 -1.02 -9.97
N VAL A 78 5.81 -1.26 -8.92
CA VAL A 78 4.49 -1.91 -9.01
C VAL A 78 3.47 -0.99 -9.69
N GLU A 79 3.49 0.30 -9.41
CA GLU A 79 2.62 1.29 -10.09
C GLU A 79 2.97 1.44 -11.57
N GLY A 80 4.27 1.45 -11.92
CA GLY A 80 4.72 1.47 -13.32
C GLY A 80 4.32 0.21 -14.09
N ASP A 81 4.42 -0.96 -13.47
CA ASP A 81 4.00 -2.22 -14.09
C ASP A 81 2.48 -2.30 -14.25
N ALA A 82 1.71 -1.90 -13.22
CA ALA A 82 0.25 -1.83 -13.28
C ALA A 82 -0.25 -0.83 -14.35
N THR A 83 0.46 0.30 -14.53
CA THR A 83 0.17 1.26 -15.59
C THR A 83 0.45 0.67 -16.97
N SER A 84 1.56 -0.06 -17.16
CA SER A 84 1.89 -0.70 -18.44
C SER A 84 0.94 -1.85 -18.80
N VAL A 85 0.42 -2.57 -17.81
CA VAL A 85 -0.59 -3.62 -18.01
C VAL A 85 -1.94 -3.00 -18.39
N ARG A 86 -2.32 -1.88 -17.77
CA ARG A 86 -3.55 -1.16 -18.10
C ARG A 86 -3.52 -0.52 -19.49
N GLU A 87 -2.36 -0.01 -19.91
CA GLU A 87 -2.16 0.54 -21.26
C GLU A 87 -2.24 -0.55 -22.34
N ARG A 88 -1.66 -1.74 -22.07
CA ARG A 88 -1.78 -2.91 -22.97
C ARG A 88 -3.18 -3.55 -23.01
N ALA A 89 -4.02 -3.30 -22.02
CA ALA A 89 -5.36 -3.87 -21.92
C ALA A 89 -6.47 -2.97 -22.50
N GLN A 90 -6.14 -1.81 -23.09
CA GLN A 90 -7.17 -1.01 -23.76
C GLN A 90 -7.70 -1.73 -25.01
N PRO A 91 -9.02 -1.93 -25.15
CA PRO A 91 -9.58 -2.68 -26.26
C PRO A 91 -9.47 -1.85 -27.55
N THR A 92 -8.85 -2.45 -28.56
CA THR A 92 -8.80 -1.92 -29.93
C THR A 92 -10.24 -1.64 -30.40
N GLU A 93 -10.48 -0.41 -30.85
CA GLU A 93 -11.79 0.11 -31.27
C GLU A 93 -12.53 -0.89 -32.18
N ARG A 94 -13.70 -1.37 -31.71
CA ARG A 94 -14.58 -2.20 -32.53
C ARG A 94 -15.15 -1.34 -33.64
N SER A 95 -14.69 -1.62 -34.86
CA SER A 95 -15.22 -1.09 -36.12
C SER A 95 -16.75 -1.25 -36.17
N GLN A 96 -17.43 -0.13 -36.39
CA GLN A 96 -18.89 -0.02 -36.47
C GLN A 96 -19.37 -0.75 -37.73
N ILE A 97 -20.11 -1.86 -37.57
CA ILE A 97 -20.87 -2.45 -38.66
C ILE A 97 -22.28 -1.85 -38.58
N ALA A 98 -22.59 -0.97 -39.53
CA ALA A 98 -23.92 -0.41 -39.74
C ALA A 98 -24.89 -1.54 -40.13
N VAL A 99 -26.02 -1.63 -39.43
CA VAL A 99 -27.13 -2.51 -39.80
C VAL A 99 -28.27 -1.59 -40.28
N GLU A 100 -28.48 -1.57 -41.59
CA GLU A 100 -29.66 -0.96 -42.21
C GLU A 100 -30.88 -1.86 -41.99
N ALA A 101 -31.99 -1.26 -41.55
CA ALA A 101 -33.28 -1.93 -41.40
C ALA A 101 -34.10 -1.72 -42.68
N HIS A 102 -34.63 -2.82 -43.24
CA HIS A 102 -35.54 -2.87 -44.37
C HIS A 102 -36.92 -3.34 -43.92
#